data_AF-A0A7I9ZPK7-F1
#
_entry.id   AF-A0A7I9ZPK7-F1
#
_cell.length_a   1.000
_cell.length_b   1.000
_cell.length_c   1.000
_cell.angle_alpha   90.00
_cell.angle_beta   90.00
_cell.angle_gamma   90.00
#
_symmetry.space_group_name_H-M   'P 1'
#
loop_
_entity.id
_entity.type
_entity.pdbx_description
1 polymer ?
#
loop_
_entity_poly.entity_id
_entity_poly.type
_entity_poly.pdbx_seq_one_letter_code
_entity_poly.pdbx_strand_id
1 'polypeptide(L)'
;MTDGKLVRDRIPEIIRESGRHADVRYVSGNDRLAALAAKLREEAAEAAGAVADRNALVDELADVTEVISALMSLHDIAQQEVIDAAARKAASRGRFDTGAWLVSAIPAAIRRYSTADVDAQRVQWIPDRWTATFTGHEHAHADLRAHSEEAGGIARDFIHSHAGGDPVELFLMAMAWGYRPKDYGPARTQAVLRADGAEEKIAAIVQATRDDGAAAGWRALLVTHKITGFNMAFGTKLLYFAGYTTEHRPRPLVLDARVRAALQNLAPGTVPARGLVREADYIRYLNLAEEWASDPAWQQAPDVVEFGLFAG
;
A
#
# COMPACT_ATOMS: atom_id res chain seq x y z
N MET A 1 1.22 -19.71 -19.92
CA MET A 1 0.26 -20.40 -20.81
C MET A 1 -0.42 -19.33 -21.63
N THR A 2 0.03 -19.07 -22.86
CA THR A 2 -0.31 -17.81 -23.54
C THR A 2 -1.42 -17.91 -24.58
N ASP A 3 -1.86 -19.09 -25.01
CA ASP A 3 -3.05 -19.23 -25.87
C ASP A 3 -3.78 -20.55 -25.59
N GLY A 4 -5.01 -20.48 -25.07
CA GLY A 4 -5.89 -21.62 -24.84
C GLY A 4 -6.83 -21.44 -23.65
N LYS A 5 -7.95 -22.18 -23.63
CA LYS A 5 -8.91 -22.19 -22.52
C LYS A 5 -9.25 -23.61 -22.07
N LEU A 6 -9.64 -23.76 -20.81
CA LEU A 6 -10.19 -25.00 -20.30
C LEU A 6 -11.58 -25.21 -20.91
N VAL A 7 -11.86 -26.41 -21.41
CA VAL A 7 -13.15 -26.78 -21.99
C VAL A 7 -13.67 -28.06 -21.33
N ARG A 8 -14.99 -28.30 -21.40
CA ARG A 8 -15.59 -29.56 -20.94
C ARG A 8 -15.02 -30.75 -21.72
N ASP A 9 -14.97 -31.90 -21.07
CA ASP A 9 -14.31 -33.11 -21.57
C ASP A 9 -14.80 -33.55 -22.97
N ARG A 10 -16.08 -33.33 -23.28
CA ARG A 10 -16.68 -33.70 -24.57
C ARG A 10 -16.52 -32.66 -25.67
N ILE A 11 -16.05 -31.44 -25.36
CA ILE A 11 -15.92 -30.36 -26.36
C ILE A 11 -14.94 -30.74 -27.48
N PRO A 12 -13.76 -31.32 -27.22
CA PRO A 12 -12.88 -31.79 -28.28
C PRO A 12 -13.54 -32.79 -29.24
N GLU A 13 -14.34 -33.72 -28.71
CA GLU A 13 -15.04 -34.73 -29.51
C GLU A 13 -16.10 -34.07 -30.40
N ILE A 14 -16.93 -33.21 -29.82
CA ILE A 14 -17.96 -32.45 -30.53
C ILE A 14 -17.35 -31.59 -31.65
N ILE A 15 -16.20 -30.97 -31.43
CA ILE A 15 -15.50 -30.19 -32.46
C ILE A 15 -15.07 -31.09 -33.61
N ARG A 16 -14.48 -32.26 -33.33
CA ARG A 16 -14.04 -33.22 -34.35
C ARG A 16 -15.22 -33.80 -35.14
N GLU A 17 -16.32 -34.14 -34.46
CA GLU A 17 -17.55 -34.62 -35.11
C GLU A 17 -18.17 -33.58 -36.04
N SER A 18 -17.99 -32.28 -35.74
CA SER A 18 -18.39 -31.19 -36.65
C SER A 18 -17.47 -31.00 -37.86
N GLY A 19 -16.50 -31.90 -38.09
CA GLY A 19 -15.53 -31.84 -39.19
C GLY A 19 -14.42 -30.82 -39.00
N ARG A 20 -14.28 -30.24 -37.80
CA ARG A 20 -13.24 -29.25 -37.45
C ARG A 20 -12.09 -29.91 -36.70
N HIS A 21 -10.89 -29.32 -36.79
CA HIS A 21 -9.72 -29.80 -36.04
C HIS A 21 -9.71 -29.22 -34.62
N ALA A 22 -9.45 -30.08 -33.61
CA ALA A 22 -9.27 -29.69 -32.22
C ALA A 22 -7.90 -30.15 -31.71
N ASP A 23 -6.97 -29.20 -31.54
CA ASP A 23 -5.70 -29.41 -30.85
C ASP A 23 -5.92 -29.29 -29.33
N VAL A 24 -5.55 -30.32 -28.57
CA VAL A 24 -5.88 -30.44 -27.15
C VAL A 24 -4.64 -30.78 -26.35
N ARG A 25 -4.32 -29.90 -25.40
CA ARG A 25 -3.31 -30.14 -24.38
C ARG A 25 -3.98 -30.30 -23.03
N TYR A 26 -3.70 -31.42 -22.35
CA TYR A 26 -4.18 -31.67 -21.00
C TYR A 26 -3.24 -31.04 -19.97
N VAL A 27 -3.80 -30.42 -18.94
CA VAL A 27 -3.08 -29.81 -17.82
C VAL A 27 -3.34 -30.57 -16.52
N SER A 28 -2.33 -30.62 -15.65
CA SER A 28 -2.38 -31.34 -14.37
C SER A 28 -1.77 -30.51 -13.23
N GLY A 29 -2.00 -30.93 -11.97
CA GLY A 29 -1.42 -30.26 -10.80
C GLY A 29 -1.73 -28.75 -10.75
N ASN A 30 -0.72 -27.93 -10.49
CA ASN A 30 -0.86 -26.48 -10.37
C ASN A 30 -1.37 -25.81 -11.65
N ASP A 31 -1.04 -26.34 -12.84
CA ASP A 31 -1.54 -25.80 -14.11
C ASP A 31 -3.05 -26.03 -14.26
N ARG A 32 -3.55 -27.18 -13.78
CA ARG A 32 -4.99 -27.47 -13.75
C ARG A 32 -5.72 -26.55 -12.77
N LEU A 33 -5.12 -26.29 -11.59
CA LEU A 33 -5.67 -25.35 -10.62
C LEU A 33 -5.74 -23.93 -11.18
N ALA A 34 -4.65 -23.46 -11.82
CA ALA A 34 -4.62 -22.15 -12.46
C ALA A 34 -5.65 -22.03 -13.60
N ALA A 35 -5.84 -23.09 -14.39
CA ALA A 35 -6.83 -23.13 -15.46
C ALA A 35 -8.27 -23.10 -14.93
N LEU A 36 -8.59 -23.87 -13.87
CA LEU A 36 -9.91 -23.83 -13.22
C LEU A 36 -10.19 -22.46 -12.57
N ALA A 37 -9.19 -21.84 -11.95
CA ALA A 37 -9.33 -20.49 -11.38
C ALA A 37 -9.56 -19.43 -12.47
N ALA A 38 -8.93 -19.57 -13.63
CA ALA A 38 -9.21 -18.73 -14.79
C ALA A 38 -10.62 -18.96 -15.32
N LYS A 39 -11.05 -20.22 -15.43
CA LYS A 39 -12.38 -20.59 -15.90
C LYS A 39 -13.49 -20.07 -14.97
N LEU A 40 -13.32 -20.18 -13.65
CA LEU A 40 -14.27 -19.62 -12.68
C LEU A 40 -14.50 -18.11 -12.87
N ARG A 41 -13.45 -17.36 -13.20
CA ARG A 41 -13.56 -15.92 -13.48
C ARG A 41 -14.30 -15.63 -14.79
N GLU A 42 -14.06 -16.44 -15.82
CA GLU A 42 -14.75 -16.38 -17.12
C GLU A 42 -16.25 -16.61 -16.93
N GLU A 43 -16.63 -17.76 -16.36
CA GLU A 43 -18.05 -18.15 -16.17
C GLU A 43 -18.80 -17.18 -15.24
N ALA A 44 -18.15 -16.70 -14.18
CA ALA A 44 -18.75 -15.71 -13.30
C ALA A 44 -18.99 -14.37 -14.01
N ALA A 45 -18.13 -13.98 -14.94
CA ALA A 45 -18.32 -12.78 -15.76
C ALA A 45 -19.44 -12.97 -16.80
N GLU A 46 -19.55 -14.16 -17.40
CA GLU A 46 -20.64 -14.52 -18.32
C GLU A 46 -22.00 -14.52 -17.59
N ALA A 47 -22.09 -15.14 -16.41
CA ALA A 47 -23.29 -15.10 -15.55
C ALA A 47 -23.67 -13.66 -15.16
N ALA A 48 -22.68 -12.81 -14.83
CA ALA A 48 -22.92 -11.40 -14.55
C ALA A 48 -23.44 -10.62 -15.79
N GLY A 49 -23.00 -10.99 -16.99
CA GLY A 49 -23.52 -10.44 -18.25
C GLY A 49 -24.93 -10.91 -18.60
N ALA A 50 -25.31 -12.11 -18.16
CA ALA A 50 -26.60 -12.75 -18.46
C ALA A 50 -27.74 -12.35 -17.50
N VAL A 51 -27.50 -11.50 -16.49
CA VAL A 51 -28.50 -11.17 -15.44
C VAL A 51 -29.85 -10.66 -15.95
N ALA A 52 -29.92 -10.13 -17.18
CA ALA A 52 -31.14 -9.65 -17.82
C ALA A 52 -31.92 -10.72 -18.61
N ASP A 53 -31.30 -11.87 -18.92
CA ASP A 53 -31.92 -13.00 -19.62
C ASP A 53 -31.92 -14.23 -18.72
N ARG A 54 -33.12 -14.64 -18.29
CA ARG A 54 -33.28 -15.77 -17.36
C ARG A 54 -32.70 -17.08 -17.90
N ASN A 55 -32.88 -17.37 -19.18
CA ASN A 55 -32.46 -18.65 -19.72
C ASN A 55 -30.94 -18.68 -19.85
N ALA A 56 -30.35 -17.62 -20.40
CA ALA A 56 -28.90 -17.46 -20.43
C ALA A 56 -28.32 -17.54 -19.01
N LEU A 57 -28.91 -16.83 -18.04
CA LEU A 57 -28.44 -16.85 -16.65
C LEU A 57 -28.47 -18.26 -16.03
N VAL A 58 -29.49 -19.07 -16.33
CA VAL A 58 -29.54 -20.45 -15.83
C VAL A 58 -28.38 -21.29 -16.40
N ASP A 59 -28.09 -21.14 -17.68
CA ASP A 59 -27.00 -21.87 -18.33
C ASP A 59 -25.64 -21.43 -17.76
N GLU A 60 -25.38 -20.13 -17.64
CA GLU A 60 -24.11 -19.63 -17.08
C GLU A 60 -23.95 -19.98 -15.58
N LEU A 61 -25.04 -19.99 -14.80
CA LEU A 61 -25.00 -20.45 -13.40
C LEU A 61 -24.72 -21.96 -13.30
N ALA A 62 -25.16 -22.76 -14.27
CA ALA A 62 -24.82 -24.18 -14.34
C ALA A 62 -23.33 -24.37 -14.64
N ASP A 63 -22.77 -23.57 -15.54
CA ASP A 63 -21.35 -23.61 -15.88
C ASP A 63 -20.47 -23.16 -14.69
N VAL A 64 -20.86 -22.10 -13.96
CA VAL A 64 -20.23 -21.73 -12.67
C VAL A 64 -20.28 -22.87 -11.66
N THR A 65 -21.43 -23.55 -11.54
CA THR A 65 -21.63 -24.65 -10.59
C THR A 65 -20.75 -25.86 -10.91
N GLU A 66 -20.57 -26.17 -12.20
CA GLU A 66 -19.67 -27.24 -12.66
C GLU A 66 -18.21 -26.93 -12.30
N VAL A 67 -17.75 -25.69 -12.54
CA VAL A 67 -16.37 -25.28 -12.19
C VAL A 67 -16.13 -25.32 -10.68
N ILE A 68 -17.11 -24.89 -9.87
CA ILE A 68 -17.05 -25.00 -8.41
C ILE A 68 -16.95 -26.48 -7.99
N SER A 69 -17.73 -27.37 -8.61
CA SER A 69 -17.71 -28.81 -8.30
C SER A 69 -16.37 -29.45 -8.66
N ALA A 70 -15.76 -29.06 -9.77
CA ALA A 70 -14.42 -29.49 -10.16
C ALA A 70 -13.33 -29.00 -9.19
N LEU A 71 -13.41 -27.76 -8.71
CA LEU A 71 -12.51 -27.22 -7.69
C LEU A 71 -12.68 -27.94 -6.35
N MET A 72 -13.92 -28.18 -5.93
CA MET A 72 -14.21 -28.95 -4.71
C MET A 72 -13.61 -30.35 -4.77
N SER A 73 -13.80 -31.05 -5.89
CA SER A 73 -13.25 -32.39 -6.10
C SER A 73 -11.71 -32.40 -6.11
N LEU A 74 -11.07 -31.36 -6.65
CA LEU A 74 -9.61 -31.22 -6.64
C LEU A 74 -9.03 -31.01 -5.24
N HIS A 75 -9.83 -30.46 -4.33
CA HIS A 75 -9.44 -30.12 -2.95
C HIS A 75 -10.08 -31.04 -1.90
N ASP A 76 -10.74 -32.13 -2.31
CA ASP A 76 -11.45 -33.07 -1.43
C ASP A 76 -12.50 -32.39 -0.52
N ILE A 77 -13.15 -31.33 -1.01
CA ILE A 77 -14.18 -30.58 -0.28
C ILE A 77 -15.56 -31.18 -0.56
N ALA A 78 -16.28 -31.60 0.50
CA ALA A 78 -17.65 -32.09 0.35
C ALA A 78 -18.65 -30.94 0.15
N GLN A 79 -19.72 -31.23 -0.61
CA GLN A 79 -20.79 -30.25 -0.85
C GLN A 79 -21.45 -29.75 0.43
N GLN A 80 -21.62 -30.65 1.42
CA GLN A 80 -22.21 -30.29 2.71
C GLN A 80 -21.34 -29.27 3.47
N GLU A 81 -20.02 -29.33 3.36
CA GLU A 81 -19.12 -28.38 4.03
C GLU A 81 -19.33 -26.94 3.53
N VAL A 82 -19.54 -26.78 2.22
CA VAL A 82 -19.83 -25.48 1.60
C VAL A 82 -21.20 -24.95 2.03
N ILE A 83 -22.21 -25.83 2.07
CA ILE A 83 -23.58 -25.49 2.54
C ILE A 83 -23.55 -25.05 4.00
N ASP A 84 -22.87 -25.79 4.87
CA ASP A 84 -22.74 -25.47 6.29
C ASP A 84 -21.93 -24.18 6.51
N ALA A 85 -20.88 -23.95 5.71
CA ALA A 85 -20.15 -22.68 5.72
C ALA A 85 -21.04 -21.50 5.31
N ALA A 86 -21.87 -21.65 4.29
CA ALA A 86 -22.83 -20.64 3.86
C ALA A 86 -23.89 -20.36 4.93
N ALA A 87 -24.43 -21.41 5.57
CA ALA A 87 -25.42 -21.27 6.65
C ALA A 87 -24.83 -20.55 7.88
N ARG A 88 -23.60 -20.88 8.29
CA ARG A 88 -22.90 -20.18 9.38
C ARG A 88 -22.67 -18.70 9.07
N LYS A 89 -22.28 -18.38 7.83
CA LYS A 89 -22.14 -16.97 7.39
C LYS A 89 -23.50 -16.26 7.39
N ALA A 90 -24.56 -16.89 6.92
CA ALA A 90 -25.91 -16.31 6.93
C ALA A 90 -26.41 -16.04 8.35
N ALA A 91 -26.16 -16.95 9.30
CA ALA A 91 -26.55 -16.77 10.69
C ALA A 91 -25.78 -15.66 11.41
N SER A 92 -24.50 -15.45 11.06
CA SER A 92 -23.63 -14.47 11.72
C SER A 92 -23.60 -13.09 11.04
N ARG A 93 -23.80 -13.02 9.72
CA ARG A 93 -23.61 -11.81 8.90
C ARG A 93 -24.83 -11.45 8.04
N GLY A 94 -25.88 -12.27 8.06
CA GLY A 94 -27.05 -12.12 7.21
C GLY A 94 -26.82 -12.61 5.77
N ARG A 95 -27.83 -12.39 4.93
CA ARG A 95 -27.83 -12.69 3.48
C ARG A 95 -27.82 -11.39 2.70
N PHE A 96 -27.78 -11.49 1.37
CA PHE A 96 -27.85 -10.33 0.47
C PHE A 96 -29.29 -9.81 0.23
N ASP A 97 -30.28 -10.33 0.96
CA ASP A 97 -31.72 -10.06 0.75
C ASP A 97 -32.11 -8.59 0.94
N THR A 98 -31.35 -7.83 1.74
CA THR A 98 -31.64 -6.41 2.04
C THR A 98 -31.10 -5.44 0.99
N GLY A 99 -30.20 -5.87 0.11
CA GLY A 99 -29.57 -5.00 -0.90
C GLY A 99 -28.72 -3.87 -0.31
N ALA A 100 -28.20 -4.03 0.92
CA ALA A 100 -27.39 -2.99 1.57
C ALA A 100 -26.11 -2.69 0.75
N TRP A 101 -25.91 -1.42 0.42
CA TRP A 101 -24.73 -0.92 -0.27
C TRP A 101 -23.92 -0.02 0.66
N LEU A 102 -22.69 -0.43 0.97
CA LEU A 102 -21.80 0.35 1.83
C LEU A 102 -21.14 1.46 1.00
N VAL A 103 -21.36 2.72 1.40
CA VAL A 103 -20.73 3.89 0.78
C VAL A 103 -19.57 4.38 1.64
N SER A 104 -18.48 4.76 1.00
CA SER A 104 -17.36 5.44 1.66
C SER A 104 -17.40 6.93 1.35
N ALA A 105 -17.18 7.75 2.37
CA ALA A 105 -17.01 9.20 2.23
C ALA A 105 -15.63 9.58 1.68
N ILE A 106 -14.72 8.63 1.54
CA ILE A 106 -13.35 8.89 1.09
C ILE A 106 -13.34 9.18 -0.41
N PRO A 107 -12.65 10.26 -0.83
CA PRO A 107 -12.48 10.58 -2.24
C PRO A 107 -11.97 9.39 -3.06
N ALA A 108 -12.61 9.10 -4.19
CA ALA A 108 -12.23 8.00 -5.07
C ALA A 108 -10.76 8.10 -5.57
N ALA A 109 -10.24 9.33 -5.67
CA ALA A 109 -8.84 9.59 -6.02
C ALA A 109 -7.84 8.98 -5.02
N ILE A 110 -8.26 8.78 -3.77
CA ILE A 110 -7.47 8.16 -2.70
C ILE A 110 -7.81 6.66 -2.60
N ARG A 111 -9.11 6.29 -2.62
CA ARG A 111 -9.53 4.88 -2.47
C ARG A 111 -9.01 3.91 -3.52
N ARG A 112 -8.51 4.41 -4.66
CA ARG A 112 -7.89 3.58 -5.69
C ARG A 112 -6.55 2.97 -5.25
N TYR A 113 -5.93 3.50 -4.19
CA TYR A 113 -4.67 3.01 -3.67
C TYR A 113 -4.88 2.00 -2.54
N SER A 114 -3.86 1.19 -2.31
CA SER A 114 -3.81 0.13 -1.32
C SER A 114 -2.43 0.04 -0.67
N THR A 115 -2.30 -0.77 0.38
CA THR A 115 -0.99 -1.11 0.95
C THR A 115 -0.02 -1.66 -0.11
N ALA A 116 -0.51 -2.45 -1.08
CA ALA A 116 0.34 -2.97 -2.15
C ALA A 116 0.96 -1.86 -3.02
N ASP A 117 0.27 -0.73 -3.22
CA ASP A 117 0.82 0.41 -3.96
C ASP A 117 1.93 1.13 -3.18
N VAL A 118 1.76 1.21 -1.86
CA VAL A 118 2.77 1.76 -0.93
C VAL A 118 4.01 0.86 -0.94
N ASP A 119 3.82 -0.45 -0.80
CA ASP A 119 4.88 -1.45 -0.75
C ASP A 119 5.63 -1.57 -2.09
N ALA A 120 4.93 -1.34 -3.21
CA ALA A 120 5.52 -1.34 -4.54
C ALA A 120 6.34 -0.06 -4.85
N GLN A 121 6.23 1.00 -4.04
CA GLN A 121 6.94 2.24 -4.30
C GLN A 121 8.47 2.04 -4.25
N ARG A 122 9.16 2.47 -5.31
CA ARG A 122 10.62 2.52 -5.38
C ARG A 122 11.08 3.93 -5.69
N VAL A 123 11.80 4.55 -4.76
CA VAL A 123 12.40 5.86 -5.01
C VAL A 123 13.74 5.67 -5.70
N GLN A 124 13.84 6.18 -6.92
CA GLN A 124 15.10 6.22 -7.65
C GLN A 124 16.12 7.08 -6.89
N TRP A 125 17.30 6.52 -6.65
CA TRP A 125 18.37 7.12 -5.89
C TRP A 125 19.71 6.90 -6.60
N ILE A 126 20.63 7.85 -6.48
CA ILE A 126 21.97 7.77 -7.07
C ILE A 126 22.97 7.73 -5.90
N PRO A 127 23.41 6.53 -5.48
CA PRO A 127 24.21 6.36 -4.27
C PRO A 127 25.49 7.21 -4.26
N ASP A 128 26.18 7.32 -5.39
CA ASP A 128 27.47 8.01 -5.50
C ASP A 128 27.38 9.51 -5.20
N ARG A 129 26.22 10.14 -5.44
CA ARG A 129 25.99 11.56 -5.09
C ARG A 129 25.86 11.77 -3.59
N TRP A 130 25.65 10.71 -2.83
CA TRP A 130 25.41 10.74 -1.38
C TRP A 130 26.60 10.31 -0.54
N THR A 131 27.67 9.76 -1.14
CA THR A 131 28.84 9.22 -0.41
C THR A 131 29.40 10.22 0.63
N ALA A 132 29.64 11.48 0.23
CA ALA A 132 30.15 12.50 1.16
C ALA A 132 29.13 12.96 2.21
N THR A 133 27.84 12.66 2.03
CA THR A 133 26.79 12.97 3.03
C THR A 133 26.75 11.92 4.14
N PHE A 134 27.19 10.70 3.83
CA PHE A 134 27.26 9.57 4.76
C PHE A 134 28.67 9.37 5.37
N THR A 135 29.55 10.37 5.32
CA THR A 135 30.87 10.27 5.98
C THR A 135 30.69 10.03 7.48
N GLY A 136 31.33 8.98 8.01
CA GLY A 136 31.12 8.50 9.38
C GLY A 136 30.00 7.46 9.53
N HIS A 137 29.24 7.21 8.47
CA HIS A 137 28.13 6.25 8.39
C HIS A 137 28.23 5.39 7.12
N GLU A 138 29.44 4.96 6.79
CA GLU A 138 29.75 4.23 5.55
C GLU A 138 28.98 2.91 5.46
N HIS A 139 28.73 2.25 6.60
CA HIS A 139 27.94 1.01 6.63
C HIS A 139 26.50 1.25 6.21
N ALA A 140 25.83 2.27 6.77
CA ALA A 140 24.47 2.65 6.39
C ALA A 140 24.36 3.03 4.90
N HIS A 141 25.38 3.69 4.34
CA HIS A 141 25.42 4.00 2.91
C HIS A 141 25.52 2.74 2.04
N ALA A 142 26.41 1.82 2.42
CA ALA A 142 26.63 0.57 1.71
C ALA A 142 25.38 -0.33 1.76
N ASP A 143 24.72 -0.41 2.91
CA ASP A 143 23.51 -1.19 3.09
C ASP A 143 22.33 -0.64 2.26
N LEU A 144 22.11 0.67 2.33
CA LEU A 144 21.09 1.33 1.50
C LEU A 144 21.38 1.18 0.00
N ARG A 145 22.66 1.19 -0.41
CA ARG A 145 23.08 0.93 -1.80
C ARG A 145 22.72 -0.48 -2.21
N ALA A 146 23.12 -1.49 -1.45
CA ALA A 146 22.84 -2.88 -1.76
C ALA A 146 21.33 -3.12 -1.94
N HIS A 147 20.53 -2.62 -1.00
CA HIS A 147 19.06 -2.66 -1.11
C HIS A 147 18.55 -1.96 -2.37
N SER A 148 19.00 -0.73 -2.63
CA SER A 148 18.52 0.04 -3.79
C SER A 148 18.87 -0.62 -5.13
N GLU A 149 20.02 -1.30 -5.23
CA GLU A 149 20.45 -2.03 -6.42
C GLU A 149 19.62 -3.31 -6.63
N GLU A 150 19.34 -4.05 -5.55
CA GLU A 150 18.51 -5.26 -5.60
C GLU A 150 17.03 -4.94 -5.90
N ALA A 151 16.47 -3.95 -5.21
CA ALA A 151 15.04 -3.64 -5.27
C ALA A 151 14.65 -2.68 -6.41
N GLY A 152 15.62 -2.19 -7.20
CA GLY A 152 15.41 -1.21 -8.27
C GLY A 152 15.06 0.20 -7.78
N GLY A 153 15.53 0.57 -6.58
CA GLY A 153 15.29 1.84 -5.89
C GLY A 153 15.07 1.65 -4.39
N ILE A 154 15.07 2.73 -3.62
CA ILE A 154 14.84 2.67 -2.18
C ILE A 154 13.37 2.32 -1.91
N ALA A 155 13.15 1.23 -1.17
CA ALA A 155 11.83 0.80 -0.74
C ALA A 155 11.52 1.40 0.64
N ARG A 156 10.25 1.68 0.90
CA ARG A 156 9.78 2.24 2.17
C ARG A 156 10.04 1.27 3.33
N ASP A 157 9.76 -0.01 3.15
CA ASP A 157 9.94 -1.05 4.17
C ASP A 157 11.40 -1.25 4.58
N PHE A 158 12.34 -0.99 3.68
CA PHE A 158 13.76 -1.03 4.03
C PHE A 158 14.11 0.06 5.03
N ILE A 159 13.58 1.27 4.91
CA ILE A 159 13.84 2.33 5.89
C ILE A 159 13.08 2.04 7.19
N HIS A 160 11.90 1.43 7.11
CA HIS A 160 11.14 0.99 8.29
C HIS A 160 11.87 -0.09 9.11
N SER A 161 12.58 -1.02 8.46
CA SER A 161 13.37 -2.03 9.20
C SER A 161 14.51 -1.40 10.00
N HIS A 162 14.93 -0.18 9.64
CA HIS A 162 15.93 0.63 10.33
C HIS A 162 15.33 1.59 11.37
N ALA A 163 14.01 1.61 11.55
CA ALA A 163 13.32 2.55 12.43
C ALA A 163 13.79 2.47 13.89
N GLY A 164 14.31 1.34 14.36
CA GLY A 164 14.87 1.14 15.69
C GLY A 164 16.38 1.41 15.82
N GLY A 165 17.08 1.72 14.72
CA GLY A 165 18.53 1.90 14.67
C GLY A 165 19.00 3.27 15.12
N ASP A 166 20.24 3.61 14.73
CA ASP A 166 20.86 4.90 15.02
C ASP A 166 20.03 6.07 14.44
N PRO A 167 19.72 7.11 15.22
CA PRO A 167 18.92 8.24 14.75
C PRO A 167 19.50 9.02 13.57
N VAL A 168 20.84 9.14 13.48
CA VAL A 168 21.50 9.89 12.41
C VAL A 168 21.50 9.06 11.12
N GLU A 169 21.75 7.76 11.21
CA GLU A 169 21.61 6.84 10.07
C GLU A 169 20.16 6.81 9.56
N LEU A 170 19.18 6.72 10.45
CA LEU A 170 17.76 6.78 10.09
C LEU A 170 17.42 8.11 9.39
N PHE A 171 17.96 9.23 9.88
CA PHE A 171 17.82 10.53 9.23
C PHE A 171 18.43 10.55 7.82
N LEU A 172 19.66 10.07 7.67
CA LEU A 172 20.36 10.00 6.38
C LEU A 172 19.58 9.15 5.37
N MET A 173 19.12 7.97 5.78
CA MET A 173 18.31 7.05 4.98
C MET A 173 16.95 7.67 4.61
N ALA A 174 16.25 8.29 5.56
CA ALA A 174 14.98 8.97 5.31
C ALA A 174 15.13 10.15 4.34
N MET A 175 16.24 10.90 4.42
CA MET A 175 16.52 11.97 3.47
C MET A 175 16.84 11.41 2.09
N ALA A 176 17.70 10.38 1.99
CA ALA A 176 18.00 9.71 0.72
C ALA A 176 16.74 9.21 0.01
N TRP A 177 15.81 8.59 0.76
CA TRP A 177 14.49 8.19 0.26
C TRP A 177 13.58 9.39 -0.09
N GLY A 178 13.65 10.48 0.66
CA GLY A 178 12.80 11.66 0.47
C GLY A 178 13.13 12.49 -0.77
N TYR A 179 14.33 12.33 -1.35
CA TYR A 179 14.74 13.02 -2.56
C TYR A 179 14.67 12.10 -3.78
N ARG A 180 13.97 12.56 -4.82
CA ARG A 180 14.19 12.05 -6.18
C ARG A 180 15.61 12.40 -6.65
N PRO A 181 16.12 11.88 -7.78
CA PRO A 181 17.47 12.12 -8.31
C PRO A 181 17.83 13.57 -8.73
N LYS A 182 17.29 14.58 -8.05
CA LYS A 182 17.63 15.99 -8.20
C LYS A 182 18.84 16.34 -7.33
N ASP A 183 19.72 17.18 -7.85
CA ASP A 183 21.09 17.37 -7.33
C ASP A 183 21.20 18.05 -5.96
N TYR A 184 20.12 18.58 -5.38
CA TYR A 184 20.21 19.38 -4.14
C TYR A 184 19.99 18.60 -2.84
N GLY A 185 19.56 17.35 -2.91
CA GLY A 185 19.28 16.52 -1.72
C GLY A 185 20.50 16.32 -0.80
N PRO A 186 21.65 15.85 -1.34
CA PRO A 186 22.88 15.68 -0.57
C PRO A 186 23.34 16.96 0.11
N ALA A 187 23.48 18.05 -0.67
CA ALA A 187 23.97 19.33 -0.17
C ALA A 187 23.09 19.90 0.95
N ARG A 188 21.77 19.74 0.83
CA ARG A 188 20.82 20.19 1.86
C ARG A 188 20.89 19.34 3.12
N THR A 189 21.03 18.03 2.97
CA THR A 189 21.19 17.11 4.11
C THR A 189 22.47 17.39 4.88
N GLN A 190 23.59 17.59 4.17
CA GLN A 190 24.85 18.01 4.78
C GLN A 190 24.75 19.37 5.48
N ALA A 191 23.99 20.32 4.94
CA ALA A 191 23.79 21.62 5.60
C ALA A 191 23.06 21.48 6.95
N VAL A 192 22.16 20.50 7.09
CA VAL A 192 21.51 20.17 8.36
C VAL A 192 22.52 19.56 9.34
N LEU A 193 23.33 18.59 8.89
CA LEU A 193 24.33 17.92 9.73
C LEU A 193 25.47 18.83 10.20
N ARG A 194 25.82 19.86 9.42
CA ARG A 194 26.83 20.87 9.81
C ARG A 194 26.34 21.88 10.85
N ALA A 195 25.04 21.87 11.18
CA ALA A 195 24.54 22.76 12.21
C ALA A 195 25.06 22.35 13.59
N ASP A 196 25.23 23.33 14.48
CA ASP A 196 25.71 23.09 15.83
C ASP A 196 24.76 22.16 16.61
N GLY A 197 25.32 21.07 17.15
CA GLY A 197 24.61 20.00 17.85
C GLY A 197 23.55 19.27 17.00
N ALA A 198 23.77 19.14 15.68
CA ALA A 198 22.78 18.54 14.78
C ALA A 198 22.47 17.08 15.12
N GLU A 199 23.50 16.27 15.41
CA GLU A 199 23.35 14.85 15.73
C GLU A 199 22.53 14.65 17.02
N GLU A 200 22.85 15.39 18.08
CA GLU A 200 22.10 15.32 19.35
C GLU A 200 20.65 15.79 19.18
N LYS A 201 20.42 16.81 18.35
CA LYS A 201 19.07 17.29 18.03
C LYS A 201 18.28 16.27 17.22
N ILE A 202 18.90 15.64 16.21
CA ILE A 202 18.28 14.57 15.42
C ILE A 202 17.92 13.40 16.34
N ALA A 203 18.84 12.98 17.20
CA ALA A 203 18.61 11.94 18.19
C ALA A 203 17.42 12.29 19.10
N ALA A 204 17.37 13.51 19.64
CA ALA A 204 16.26 13.97 20.48
C ALA A 204 14.91 14.00 19.74
N ILE A 205 14.88 14.39 18.46
CA ILE A 205 13.68 14.36 17.63
C ILE A 205 13.18 12.93 17.43
N VAL A 206 14.08 12.02 17.07
CA VAL A 206 13.76 10.61 16.86
C VAL A 206 13.25 9.99 18.16
N GLN A 207 13.92 10.23 19.28
CA GLN A 207 13.52 9.68 20.58
C GLN A 207 12.16 10.21 21.04
N ALA A 208 11.93 11.52 20.96
CA ALA A 208 10.62 12.09 21.26
C ALA A 208 9.50 11.51 20.37
N THR A 209 9.80 11.16 19.12
CA THR A 209 8.83 10.52 18.23
C THR A 209 8.56 9.06 18.62
N ARG A 210 9.62 8.33 18.99
CA ARG A 210 9.55 6.92 19.39
C ARG A 210 8.80 6.75 20.71
N ASP A 211 9.09 7.60 21.68
CA ASP A 211 8.66 7.46 23.08
C ASP A 211 7.28 8.10 23.34
N ASP A 212 6.96 9.18 22.63
CA ASP A 212 5.77 10.01 22.91
C ASP A 212 4.92 10.30 21.65
N GLY A 213 5.28 9.75 20.49
CA GLY A 213 4.51 9.83 19.25
C GLY A 213 4.61 11.16 18.49
N ALA A 214 3.69 11.32 17.52
CA ALA A 214 3.79 12.35 16.48
C ALA A 214 3.81 13.80 16.99
N ALA A 215 3.05 14.11 18.04
CA ALA A 215 2.99 15.45 18.60
C ALA A 215 4.31 15.85 19.28
N ALA A 216 4.92 14.95 20.04
CA ALA A 216 6.21 15.17 20.66
C ALA A 216 7.32 15.29 19.62
N GLY A 217 7.34 14.40 18.62
CA GLY A 217 8.24 14.50 17.47
C GLY A 217 8.12 15.83 16.72
N TRP A 218 6.90 16.33 16.51
CA TRP A 218 6.65 17.63 15.90
C TRP A 218 7.20 18.80 16.73
N ARG A 219 6.96 18.80 18.05
CA ARG A 219 7.52 19.82 18.97
C ARG A 219 9.04 19.78 18.99
N ALA A 220 9.62 18.59 19.05
CA ALA A 220 11.07 18.41 18.97
C ALA A 220 11.63 19.01 17.68
N LEU A 221 11.03 18.66 16.54
CA LEU A 221 11.49 19.09 15.22
C LEU A 221 11.43 20.61 15.02
N LEU A 222 10.34 21.26 15.41
CA LEU A 222 10.05 22.65 15.01
C LEU A 222 10.15 23.67 16.14
N VAL A 223 10.22 23.22 17.39
CA VAL A 223 10.20 24.08 18.58
C VAL A 223 11.45 23.88 19.44
N THR A 224 11.66 22.70 20.02
CA THR A 224 12.68 22.51 21.07
C THR A 224 14.07 22.12 20.56
N HIS A 225 14.16 21.34 19.48
CA HIS A 225 15.42 20.88 18.86
C HIS A 225 15.55 21.34 17.40
N LYS A 226 15.04 22.54 17.11
CA LYS A 226 15.00 23.09 15.75
C LYS A 226 16.40 23.19 15.13
N ILE A 227 16.52 22.69 13.91
CA ILE A 227 17.72 22.84 13.06
C ILE A 227 17.40 23.73 11.86
N THR A 228 18.25 24.72 11.61
CA THR A 228 18.10 25.62 10.45
C THR A 228 18.13 24.82 9.15
N GLY A 229 17.17 25.06 8.25
CA GLY A 229 17.07 24.35 6.96
C GLY A 229 16.29 23.02 7.02
N PHE A 230 16.12 22.43 8.21
CA PHE A 230 15.33 21.23 8.43
C PHE A 230 13.88 21.57 8.77
N ASN A 231 13.09 21.83 7.73
CA ASN A 231 11.70 22.26 7.86
C ASN A 231 10.74 21.07 7.91
N MET A 232 9.46 21.38 8.14
CA MET A 232 8.36 20.41 8.25
C MET A 232 8.27 19.39 7.10
N ALA A 233 8.46 19.81 5.84
CA ALA A 233 8.33 18.91 4.69
C ALA A 233 9.44 17.85 4.62
N PHE A 234 10.61 18.14 5.19
CA PHE A 234 11.70 17.19 5.34
C PHE A 234 11.58 16.43 6.66
N GLY A 235 11.40 17.15 7.77
CA GLY A 235 11.41 16.55 9.10
C GLY A 235 10.26 15.59 9.36
N THR A 236 9.08 15.79 8.78
CA THR A 236 7.99 14.79 8.90
C THR A 236 8.31 13.45 8.25
N LYS A 237 9.28 13.37 7.33
CA LYS A 237 9.80 12.07 6.84
C LYS A 237 10.59 11.34 7.93
N LEU A 238 11.41 12.06 8.68
CA LEU A 238 12.10 11.49 9.84
C LEU A 238 11.09 11.02 10.89
N LEU A 239 10.07 11.84 11.20
CA LEU A 239 9.03 11.45 12.15
C LEU A 239 8.28 10.19 11.68
N TYR A 240 7.93 10.14 10.39
CA TYR A 240 7.24 9.00 9.77
C TYR A 240 8.00 7.68 9.98
N PHE A 241 9.28 7.64 9.64
CA PHE A 241 10.08 6.43 9.81
C PHE A 241 10.38 6.14 11.28
N ALA A 242 10.70 7.16 12.09
CA ALA A 242 11.00 6.98 13.52
C ALA A 242 9.81 6.43 14.31
N GLY A 243 8.58 6.83 13.97
CA GLY A 243 7.38 6.40 14.67
C GLY A 243 6.73 5.12 14.14
N TYR A 244 7.26 4.52 13.06
CA TYR A 244 6.55 3.45 12.33
C TYR A 244 6.31 2.20 13.19
N THR A 245 7.31 1.75 13.95
CA THR A 245 7.24 0.55 14.78
C THR A 245 6.58 0.80 16.15
N THR A 246 6.14 2.02 16.42
CA THR A 246 5.58 2.41 17.72
C THR A 246 4.07 2.14 17.80
N GLU A 247 3.57 1.99 19.03
CA GLU A 247 2.14 1.83 19.30
C GLU A 247 1.38 3.17 19.33
N HIS A 248 2.08 4.31 19.33
CA HIS A 248 1.45 5.62 19.44
C HIS A 248 0.51 5.92 18.27
N ARG A 249 -0.60 6.60 18.59
CA ARG A 249 -1.59 7.09 17.62
C ARG A 249 -1.91 8.57 17.86
N PRO A 250 -2.18 9.34 16.80
CA PRO A 250 -2.14 8.92 15.39
C PRO A 250 -0.70 8.70 14.91
N ARG A 251 -0.50 7.80 13.94
CA ARG A 251 0.84 7.52 13.39
C ARG A 251 1.42 8.78 12.75
N PRO A 252 2.71 9.11 12.96
CA PRO A 252 3.32 10.21 12.21
C PRO A 252 3.28 9.87 10.72
N LEU A 253 2.79 10.80 9.90
CA LEU A 253 2.80 10.69 8.44
C LEU A 253 3.56 11.87 7.83
N VAL A 254 4.02 11.69 6.60
CA VAL A 254 4.69 12.74 5.85
C VAL A 254 3.68 13.85 5.53
N LEU A 255 4.06 15.09 5.78
CA LEU A 255 3.32 16.27 5.33
C LEU A 255 4.25 17.10 4.47
N ASP A 256 4.22 16.91 3.16
CA ASP A 256 5.00 17.72 2.23
C ASP A 256 4.10 18.71 1.45
N ALA A 257 4.68 19.42 0.50
CA ALA A 257 3.94 20.40 -0.30
C ALA A 257 2.83 19.76 -1.16
N ARG A 258 3.00 18.52 -1.61
CA ARG A 258 2.01 17.80 -2.42
C ARG A 258 0.86 17.33 -1.55
N VAL A 259 1.17 16.66 -0.43
CA VAL A 259 0.17 16.24 0.55
C VAL A 259 -0.64 17.45 1.03
N ARG A 260 0.03 18.55 1.39
CA ARG A 260 -0.63 19.80 1.80
C ARG A 260 -1.54 20.35 0.72
N ALA A 261 -1.13 20.31 -0.56
CA ALA A 261 -1.93 20.79 -1.67
C ALA A 261 -3.14 19.90 -1.95
N ALA A 262 -2.96 18.58 -1.93
CA ALA A 262 -4.04 17.61 -2.10
C ALA A 262 -5.11 17.76 -1.00
N LEU A 263 -4.69 17.95 0.25
CA LEU A 263 -5.61 18.23 1.36
C LEU A 263 -6.46 19.49 1.14
N GLN A 264 -5.97 20.52 0.44
CA GLN A 264 -6.81 21.70 0.14
C GLN A 264 -7.99 21.39 -0.77
N ASN A 265 -7.83 20.38 -1.64
CA ASN A 265 -8.87 20.00 -2.59
C ASN A 265 -9.79 18.92 -2.00
N LEU A 266 -9.21 17.97 -1.28
CA LEU A 266 -9.89 16.75 -0.85
C LEU A 266 -10.42 16.82 0.58
N ALA A 267 -9.83 17.64 1.44
CA ALA A 267 -10.25 17.84 2.82
C ALA A 267 -9.93 19.28 3.30
N PRO A 268 -10.59 20.32 2.73
CA PRO A 268 -10.29 21.72 3.02
C PRO A 268 -10.36 22.02 4.52
N GLY A 269 -9.42 22.83 5.02
CA GLY A 269 -9.35 23.19 6.44
C GLY A 269 -8.60 22.20 7.34
N THR A 270 -8.17 21.05 6.79
CA THR A 270 -7.34 20.09 7.54
C THR A 270 -6.01 20.71 7.96
N VAL A 271 -5.34 21.35 7.00
CA VAL A 271 -4.13 22.15 7.20
C VAL A 271 -4.29 23.50 6.49
N PRO A 272 -3.67 24.59 6.95
CA PRO A 272 -3.75 25.88 6.28
C PRO A 272 -3.24 25.80 4.83
N ALA A 273 -3.93 26.42 3.86
CA ALA A 273 -3.49 26.45 2.46
C ALA A 273 -2.15 27.17 2.26
N ARG A 274 -1.93 28.25 3.02
CA ARG A 274 -0.72 29.08 3.00
C ARG A 274 -0.31 29.42 4.44
N GLY A 275 0.95 29.84 4.60
CA GLY A 275 1.48 30.25 5.90
C GLY A 275 1.89 29.08 6.80
N LEU A 276 1.97 29.37 8.10
CA LEU A 276 2.47 28.46 9.13
C LEU A 276 1.48 27.33 9.39
N VAL A 277 1.98 26.09 9.33
CA VAL A 277 1.28 24.90 9.83
C VAL A 277 1.66 24.74 11.31
N ARG A 278 0.68 24.62 12.19
CA ARG A 278 0.89 24.41 13.63
C ARG A 278 0.77 22.92 13.99
N GLU A 279 1.17 22.57 15.20
CA GLU A 279 1.04 21.20 15.73
C GLU A 279 -0.40 20.69 15.62
N ALA A 280 -1.38 21.48 16.02
CA ALA A 280 -2.79 21.11 15.94
C ALA A 280 -3.26 20.82 14.50
N ASP A 281 -2.67 21.48 13.50
CA ASP A 281 -2.99 21.23 12.09
C ASP A 281 -2.37 19.91 11.62
N TYR A 282 -1.12 19.63 12.03
CA TYR A 282 -0.46 18.35 11.75
C TYR A 282 -1.24 17.19 12.37
N ILE A 283 -1.59 17.27 13.66
CA ILE A 283 -2.37 16.23 14.34
C ILE A 283 -3.75 16.04 13.72
N ARG A 284 -4.41 17.11 13.27
CA ARG A 284 -5.69 17.01 12.54
C ARG A 284 -5.54 16.22 11.24
N TYR A 285 -4.47 16.47 10.47
CA TYR A 285 -4.15 15.68 9.29
C TYR A 285 -3.94 14.20 9.62
N LEU A 286 -3.16 13.88 10.66
CA LEU A 286 -2.91 12.49 11.03
C LEU A 286 -4.19 11.77 11.45
N ASN A 287 -5.05 12.42 12.25
CA ASN A 287 -6.34 11.84 12.64
C ASN A 287 -7.28 11.62 11.44
N LEU A 288 -7.30 12.55 10.48
CA LEU A 288 -8.05 12.38 9.23
C LEU A 288 -7.55 11.15 8.46
N ALA A 289 -6.24 10.94 8.40
CA ALA A 289 -5.66 9.80 7.72
C ALA A 289 -5.99 8.47 8.42
N GLU A 290 -5.97 8.43 9.76
CA GLU A 290 -6.42 7.25 10.53
C GLU A 290 -7.91 6.97 10.28
N GLU A 291 -8.75 8.01 10.32
CA GLU A 291 -10.19 7.90 10.07
C GLU A 291 -10.46 7.33 8.67
N TRP A 292 -9.86 7.93 7.63
CA TRP A 292 -9.99 7.45 6.26
C TRP A 292 -9.45 6.04 6.09
N ALA A 293 -8.28 5.73 6.62
CA ALA A 293 -7.73 4.39 6.54
C ALA A 293 -8.66 3.34 7.17
N SER A 294 -9.34 3.69 8.27
CA SER A 294 -10.26 2.80 8.98
C SER A 294 -11.67 2.67 8.38
N ASP A 295 -11.98 3.36 7.26
CA ASP A 295 -13.30 3.31 6.64
C ASP A 295 -13.71 1.86 6.33
N PRO A 296 -14.89 1.40 6.79
CA PRO A 296 -15.30 0.00 6.66
C PRO A 296 -15.38 -0.52 5.23
N ALA A 297 -15.53 0.35 4.23
CA ALA A 297 -15.60 -0.03 2.82
C ALA A 297 -14.22 -0.10 2.13
N TRP A 298 -13.16 0.41 2.76
CA TRP A 298 -11.83 0.51 2.16
C TRP A 298 -10.73 -0.19 2.98
N GLN A 299 -10.74 -0.04 4.32
CA GLN A 299 -9.88 -0.74 5.29
C GLN A 299 -8.41 -0.83 4.86
N GLN A 300 -7.70 0.29 4.94
CA GLN A 300 -6.27 0.40 4.61
C GLN A 300 -5.44 0.85 5.82
N ALA A 301 -4.14 1.02 5.63
CA ALA A 301 -3.25 1.65 6.60
C ALA A 301 -3.15 3.18 6.37
N PRO A 302 -2.85 3.99 7.41
CA PRO A 302 -2.80 5.46 7.30
C PRO A 302 -1.78 6.00 6.28
N ASP A 303 -0.70 5.25 6.03
CA ASP A 303 0.30 5.56 5.01
C ASP A 303 -0.22 5.40 3.57
N VAL A 304 -1.27 4.60 3.35
CA VAL A 304 -1.98 4.55 2.06
C VAL A 304 -2.70 5.88 1.79
N VAL A 305 -3.25 6.52 2.82
CA VAL A 305 -3.86 7.86 2.69
C VAL A 305 -2.80 8.91 2.35
N GLU A 306 -1.67 8.91 3.06
CA GLU A 306 -0.52 9.78 2.75
C GLU A 306 -0.04 9.59 1.32
N PHE A 307 0.16 8.33 0.90
CA PHE A 307 0.59 7.99 -0.44
C PHE A 307 -0.41 8.48 -1.50
N GLY A 308 -1.71 8.28 -1.29
CA GLY A 308 -2.73 8.78 -2.19
C GLY A 308 -2.74 10.30 -2.31
N LEU A 309 -2.55 11.01 -1.20
CA LEU A 309 -2.44 12.48 -1.16
C LEU A 309 -1.15 12.98 -1.85
N PHE A 310 -0.08 12.18 -1.85
CA PHE A 310 1.18 12.50 -2.53
C PHE A 310 1.16 12.19 -4.03
N ALA A 311 0.45 11.13 -4.43
CA ALA A 311 0.46 10.58 -5.78
C ALA A 311 -0.62 11.18 -6.71
N GLY A 312 -1.71 11.72 -6.14
CA GLY A 312 -2.75 12.45 -6.88
C GLY A 312 -2.26 13.78 -7.44
#